data_AF-V5H4X9-F1
#
_entry.id   AF-V5H4X9-F1
#
_cell.length_a   1.000
_cell.length_b   1.000
_cell.length_c   1.000
_cell.angle_alpha   90.00
_cell.angle_beta   90.00
_cell.angle_gamma   90.00
#
_symmetry.space_group_name_H-M   'P 1'
#
loop_
_entity.id
_entity.type
_entity.pdbx_description
1 polymer ?
#
loop_
_entity_poly.entity_id
_entity_poly.type
_entity_poly.pdbx_seq_one_letter_code
_entity_poly.pdbx_strand_id
1 'polypeptide(L)'
;MPFLIGVPTTTLARVSGSELGEVVVLDADNNKIDSPFRDLESIPSEIVTPLKRSLRNPSLMLGDGVSQAFLRALVRLIGGYREALCLQLGERITFDPERFLQSRPPNLRACLEKMLQLQIFHQFIEGRLQILNAGKVNNDIFELEVNMFDDSSNKQFKQHYKYWLANMKKEGGALLKTMKSKANPAVRNAYKNHCSTDSGEGQGQESIQQHPGQVCRDAEGHARRHGIVEEGHEPA
;
A
#
# COMPACT_ATOMS: atom_id res chain seq x y z
N MET A 1 -0.82 13.15 -18.18
CA MET A 1 -1.22 11.94 -17.41
C MET A 1 -0.67 10.72 -18.13
N PRO A 2 -0.11 9.71 -17.43
CA PRO A 2 0.34 8.48 -18.07
C PRO A 2 -0.83 7.66 -18.64
N PHE A 3 -0.63 6.99 -19.77
CA PHE A 3 -1.62 6.09 -20.38
C PHE A 3 -0.94 4.91 -21.09
N LEU A 4 -1.70 3.84 -21.30
CA LEU A 4 -1.32 2.70 -22.13
C LEU A 4 -2.53 2.33 -22.99
N ILE A 5 -2.43 2.54 -24.31
CA ILE A 5 -3.55 2.38 -25.24
C ILE A 5 -3.07 1.51 -26.41
N GLY A 6 -3.82 0.46 -26.71
CA GLY A 6 -3.67 -0.31 -27.95
C GLY A 6 -4.61 0.23 -29.02
N VAL A 7 -4.09 0.56 -30.19
CA VAL A 7 -4.88 1.03 -31.34
C VAL A 7 -4.45 0.30 -32.61
N PRO A 8 -5.39 0.00 -33.53
CA PRO A 8 -5.04 -0.46 -34.87
C PRO A 8 -4.26 0.62 -35.64
N THR A 9 -3.36 0.20 -36.52
CA THR A 9 -2.56 1.10 -37.39
C THR A 9 -3.44 2.03 -38.23
N THR A 10 -4.61 1.55 -38.68
CA THR A 10 -5.58 2.35 -39.43
C THR A 10 -6.20 3.50 -38.62
N THR A 11 -6.30 3.34 -37.30
CA THR A 11 -6.78 4.38 -36.39
C THR A 11 -5.66 5.36 -36.07
N LEU A 12 -4.44 4.86 -35.82
CA LEU A 12 -3.28 5.71 -35.52
C LEU A 12 -2.95 6.64 -36.70
N ALA A 13 -3.07 6.14 -37.93
CA ALA A 13 -2.82 6.93 -39.15
C ALA A 13 -3.79 8.12 -39.35
N ARG A 14 -4.91 8.17 -38.62
CA ARG A 14 -5.87 9.27 -38.68
C ARG A 14 -5.54 10.41 -37.72
N VAL A 15 -4.57 10.23 -36.82
CA VAL A 15 -4.16 11.23 -35.82
C VAL A 15 -2.86 11.89 -36.29
N SER A 16 -2.80 13.21 -36.25
CA SER A 16 -1.56 13.92 -36.58
C SER A 16 -0.52 13.77 -35.46
N GLY A 17 0.76 13.64 -35.81
CA GLY A 17 1.83 13.50 -34.80
C GLY A 17 1.90 14.68 -33.83
N SER A 18 1.53 15.88 -34.28
CA SER A 18 1.42 17.09 -33.45
C SER A 18 0.34 17.02 -32.38
N GLU A 19 -0.74 16.25 -32.61
CA GLU A 19 -1.83 16.09 -31.63
C GLU A 19 -1.49 15.06 -30.55
N LEU A 20 -0.60 14.11 -30.85
CA LEU A 20 -0.21 13.06 -29.90
C LEU A 20 0.72 13.57 -28.80
N GLY A 21 1.51 14.62 -29.07
CA GLY A 21 2.52 15.12 -28.15
C GLY A 21 3.71 14.16 -28.02
N GLU A 22 4.37 14.15 -26.86
CA GLU A 22 5.52 13.26 -26.60
C GLU A 22 5.03 11.87 -26.17
N VAL A 23 4.98 10.94 -27.13
CA VAL A 23 4.49 9.57 -26.92
C VAL A 23 5.53 8.52 -27.31
N VAL A 24 5.47 7.37 -26.65
CA VAL A 24 6.21 6.17 -27.05
C VAL A 24 5.28 5.28 -27.87
N VAL A 25 5.69 4.96 -29.10
CA VAL A 25 4.91 4.13 -30.03
C VAL A 25 5.66 2.83 -30.28
N LEU A 26 5.04 1.70 -29.94
CA LEU A 26 5.49 0.37 -30.34
C LEU A 26 4.63 -0.08 -31.53
N ASP A 27 5.25 -0.17 -32.69
CA ASP A 27 4.72 -0.90 -33.84
C ASP A 27 5.02 -2.39 -33.64
N ALA A 28 4.00 -3.14 -33.26
CA ALA A 28 4.11 -4.57 -32.99
C ALA A 28 4.28 -5.41 -34.26
N ASP A 29 3.78 -4.95 -35.41
CA ASP A 29 3.86 -5.68 -36.68
C ASP A 29 5.29 -5.65 -37.23
N ASN A 30 5.95 -4.49 -37.12
CA ASN A 30 7.32 -4.29 -37.60
C ASN A 30 8.39 -4.37 -36.49
N ASN A 31 7.98 -4.63 -35.24
CA ASN A 31 8.84 -4.65 -34.06
C ASN A 31 9.71 -3.39 -33.94
N LYS A 32 9.10 -2.23 -34.16
CA LYS A 32 9.77 -0.91 -34.14
C LYS A 32 9.25 -0.09 -32.97
N ILE A 33 10.16 0.49 -32.20
CA ILE A 33 9.84 1.43 -31.14
C ILE A 33 10.26 2.83 -31.59
N ASP A 34 9.33 3.77 -31.58
CA ASP A 34 9.57 5.20 -31.72
C ASP A 34 9.36 5.87 -30.37
N SER A 35 10.37 6.61 -29.90
CA SER A 35 10.37 7.21 -28.57
C SER A 35 11.20 8.50 -28.59
N PRO A 36 10.64 9.63 -28.14
CA PRO A 36 11.42 10.84 -27.92
C PRO A 36 12.32 10.73 -26.67
N PHE A 37 12.10 9.71 -25.83
CA PHE A 37 12.78 9.51 -24.56
C PHE A 37 13.85 8.41 -24.63
N ARG A 38 14.81 8.48 -23.70
CA ARG A 38 15.89 7.50 -23.50
C ARG A 38 15.75 6.74 -22.18
N ASP A 39 14.54 6.28 -21.88
CA ASP A 39 14.22 5.71 -20.56
C ASP A 39 15.07 4.50 -20.21
N LEU A 40 15.38 3.65 -21.19
CA LEU A 40 16.19 2.46 -20.99
C LEU A 40 17.62 2.79 -20.53
N GLU A 41 18.19 3.94 -20.93
CA GLU A 41 19.52 4.38 -20.48
C GLU A 41 19.52 4.76 -19.00
N SER A 42 18.36 5.12 -18.44
CA SER A 42 18.23 5.47 -17.02
C SER A 42 18.05 4.26 -16.10
N ILE A 43 17.86 3.06 -16.67
CA ILE A 43 17.80 1.81 -15.91
C ILE A 43 19.21 1.21 -15.83
N PRO A 44 19.73 0.92 -14.63
CA PRO A 44 21.06 0.35 -14.46
C PRO A 44 21.25 -0.95 -15.24
N SER A 45 22.42 -1.10 -15.86
CA SER A 45 22.76 -2.27 -16.69
C SER A 45 22.74 -3.59 -15.90
N GLU A 46 22.96 -3.55 -14.60
CA GLU A 46 22.85 -4.69 -13.68
C GLU A 46 21.41 -5.21 -13.51
N ILE A 47 20.40 -4.41 -13.85
CA ILE A 47 18.99 -4.86 -13.91
C ILE A 47 18.67 -5.35 -15.32
N VAL A 48 19.06 -4.56 -16.33
CA VAL A 48 18.70 -4.82 -17.74
C VAL A 48 19.43 -6.05 -18.31
N THR A 49 20.72 -6.22 -18.00
CA THR A 49 21.54 -7.27 -18.60
C THR A 49 21.11 -8.67 -18.18
N PRO A 50 20.89 -8.98 -16.89
CA PRO A 50 20.37 -10.28 -16.49
C PRO A 50 18.97 -10.53 -17.05
N LEU A 51 18.09 -9.52 -17.08
CA LEU A 51 16.76 -9.64 -17.67
C LEU A 51 16.84 -9.99 -19.16
N LYS A 52 17.61 -9.24 -19.95
CA LYS A 52 17.83 -9.53 -21.38
C LYS A 52 18.42 -10.93 -21.59
N ARG A 53 19.35 -11.37 -20.74
CA ARG A 53 19.94 -12.70 -20.82
C ARG A 53 18.90 -13.78 -20.57
N SER A 54 18.07 -13.63 -19.54
CA SER A 54 16.98 -14.58 -19.23
C SER A 54 15.97 -14.67 -20.38
N LEU A 55 15.55 -13.53 -20.93
CA LEU A 55 14.58 -13.48 -22.04
C LEU A 55 15.11 -14.09 -23.36
N ARG A 56 16.43 -14.15 -23.53
CA ARG A 56 17.07 -14.76 -24.71
C ARG A 56 17.33 -16.25 -24.56
N ASN A 57 17.11 -16.84 -23.39
CA ASN A 57 17.37 -18.25 -23.15
C ASN A 57 16.07 -19.05 -23.24
N PRO A 58 15.82 -19.80 -24.34
CA PRO A 58 14.56 -20.52 -24.54
C PRO A 58 14.25 -21.53 -23.42
N SER A 59 15.28 -22.14 -22.82
CA SER A 59 15.12 -23.09 -21.71
C SER A 59 14.59 -22.44 -20.44
N LEU A 60 14.84 -21.14 -20.25
CA LEU A 60 14.32 -20.36 -19.13
C LEU A 60 12.94 -19.73 -19.42
N MET A 61 12.40 -19.88 -20.63
CA MET A 61 11.14 -19.27 -21.08
C MET A 61 9.96 -20.24 -21.10
N LEU A 62 10.15 -21.49 -20.67
CA LEU A 62 9.06 -22.46 -20.50
C LEU A 62 8.19 -22.09 -19.30
N GLY A 63 6.86 -22.21 -19.43
CA GLY A 63 5.92 -21.91 -18.36
C GLY A 63 5.85 -20.41 -18.00
N ASP A 64 6.07 -20.09 -16.73
CA ASP A 64 6.03 -18.73 -16.17
C ASP A 64 7.38 -17.99 -16.24
N GLY A 65 8.36 -18.54 -16.96
CA GLY A 65 9.74 -18.04 -17.01
C GLY A 65 9.88 -16.57 -17.44
N VAL A 66 9.06 -16.09 -18.38
CA VAL A 66 9.02 -14.66 -18.76
C VAL A 66 8.63 -13.81 -17.56
N SER A 67 7.50 -14.12 -16.92
CA SER A 67 6.98 -13.41 -15.76
C SER A 67 7.97 -13.45 -14.60
N GLN A 68 8.61 -14.59 -14.36
CA GLN A 68 9.62 -14.75 -13.31
C GLN A 68 10.88 -13.92 -13.59
N ALA A 69 11.31 -13.81 -14.84
CA ALA A 69 12.45 -12.96 -15.20
C ALA A 69 12.17 -11.47 -14.88
N PHE A 70 10.98 -10.98 -15.23
CA PHE A 70 10.55 -9.62 -14.86
C PHE A 70 10.40 -9.45 -13.35
N LEU A 71 9.82 -10.44 -12.66
CA LEU A 71 9.67 -10.41 -11.21
C LEU A 71 11.03 -10.28 -10.50
N ARG A 72 12.03 -11.06 -10.94
CA ARG A 72 13.40 -10.97 -10.42
C ARG A 72 14.03 -9.60 -10.66
N ALA A 73 13.79 -9.00 -11.81
CA ALA A 73 14.26 -7.64 -12.11
C ALA A 73 13.60 -6.62 -11.17
N LEU A 74 12.28 -6.74 -10.94
CA LEU A 74 11.55 -5.90 -9.98
C LEU A 74 12.07 -6.10 -8.56
N VAL A 75 12.28 -7.33 -8.09
CA VAL A 75 12.82 -7.59 -6.75
C VAL A 75 14.22 -6.99 -6.58
N ARG A 76 15.09 -7.11 -7.59
CA ARG A 76 16.40 -6.45 -7.57
C ARG A 76 16.27 -4.94 -7.40
N LEU A 77 15.33 -4.33 -8.10
CA LEU A 77 15.14 -2.88 -8.09
C LEU A 77 14.44 -2.39 -6.82
N ILE A 78 13.24 -2.90 -6.51
CA ILE A 78 12.36 -2.40 -5.45
C ILE A 78 12.24 -3.31 -4.23
N GLY A 79 12.89 -4.48 -4.21
CA GLY A 79 12.84 -5.39 -3.06
C GLY A 79 13.37 -4.77 -1.76
N GLY A 80 14.22 -3.75 -1.86
CA GLY A 80 14.75 -2.96 -0.74
C GLY A 80 13.70 -2.12 0.01
N TYR A 81 12.44 -2.18 -0.40
CA TYR A 81 11.36 -1.45 0.28
C TYR A 81 11.12 -1.93 1.71
N ARG A 82 11.46 -3.19 2.05
CA ARG A 82 11.25 -3.73 3.40
C ARG A 82 12.14 -3.03 4.44
N GLU A 83 13.36 -2.69 4.04
CA GLU A 83 14.36 -1.97 4.82
C GLU A 83 13.95 -0.50 5.05
N ALA A 84 13.11 0.02 4.17
CA ALA A 84 12.52 1.35 4.27
C ALA A 84 11.25 1.40 5.13
N LEU A 85 10.76 0.28 5.65
CA LEU A 85 9.63 0.25 6.56
C LEU A 85 10.06 0.66 7.96
N CYS A 86 9.35 1.62 8.54
CA CYS A 86 9.56 2.09 9.91
C CYS A 86 8.57 1.42 10.85
N LEU A 87 9.08 0.51 11.69
CA LEU A 87 8.30 -0.18 12.71
C LEU A 87 8.60 0.42 14.08
N GLN A 88 7.80 1.39 14.49
CA GLN A 88 7.87 1.98 15.84
C GLN A 88 6.77 1.36 16.73
N LEU A 89 7.11 1.04 17.98
CA LEU A 89 6.14 0.51 18.93
C LEU A 89 5.10 1.58 19.26
N GLY A 90 3.83 1.19 19.27
CA GLY A 90 2.71 2.08 19.54
C GLY A 90 2.21 2.85 18.32
N GLU A 91 2.94 2.80 17.21
CA GLU A 91 2.66 3.58 16.00
C GLU A 91 2.32 2.69 14.81
N ARG A 92 1.68 3.30 13.80
CA ARG A 92 1.44 2.63 12.52
C ARG A 92 2.76 2.48 11.78
N ILE A 93 2.91 1.37 11.06
CA ILE A 93 4.03 1.14 10.16
C ILE A 93 3.94 2.15 9.03
N THR A 94 5.06 2.83 8.77
CA THR A 94 5.22 3.84 7.72
C THR A 94 6.35 3.45 6.77
N PHE A 95 6.51 4.21 5.68
CA PHE A 95 7.57 4.05 4.70
C PHE A 95 8.45 5.30 4.68
N ASP A 96 9.77 5.11 4.71
CA ASP A 96 10.79 6.16 4.67
C ASP A 96 11.49 6.17 3.30
N PRO A 97 11.20 7.15 2.43
CA PRO A 97 11.82 7.27 1.11
C PRO A 97 13.35 7.34 1.14
N GLU A 98 13.94 7.97 2.15
CA GLU A 98 15.40 8.12 2.24
C GLU A 98 16.07 6.79 2.56
N ARG A 99 15.47 5.99 3.46
CA ARG A 99 15.92 4.62 3.71
C ARG A 99 15.77 3.75 2.47
N PHE A 100 14.71 3.95 1.69
CA PHE A 100 14.56 3.23 0.42
C PHE A 100 15.68 3.55 -0.56
N LEU A 101 16.06 4.81 -0.71
CA LEU A 101 17.19 5.22 -1.55
C LEU A 101 18.55 4.69 -1.05
N GLN A 102 18.65 4.34 0.22
CA GLN A 102 19.84 3.74 0.85
C GLN A 102 19.80 2.21 0.89
N SER A 103 18.66 1.59 0.59
CA SER A 103 18.46 0.13 0.65
C SER A 103 19.22 -0.64 -0.45
N ARG A 104 19.71 0.07 -1.47
CA ARG A 104 20.40 -0.48 -2.63
C ARG A 104 21.73 0.23 -2.90
N PRO A 105 22.64 -0.41 -3.64
CA PRO A 105 23.90 0.21 -4.05
C PRO A 105 23.73 1.58 -4.72
N PRO A 106 24.69 2.52 -4.54
CA PRO A 106 24.56 3.90 -5.02
C PRO A 106 24.28 4.07 -6.52
N ASN A 107 24.73 3.11 -7.34
CA ASN A 107 24.52 3.14 -8.78
C ASN A 107 23.06 2.90 -9.20
N LEU A 108 22.18 2.39 -8.32
CA LEU A 108 20.74 2.35 -8.57
C LEU A 108 20.01 3.62 -8.12
N ARG A 109 20.66 4.50 -7.34
CA ARG A 109 19.99 5.59 -6.63
C ARG A 109 19.20 6.52 -7.55
N ALA A 110 19.80 6.94 -8.66
CA ALA A 110 19.12 7.79 -9.65
C ALA A 110 17.87 7.12 -10.26
N CYS A 111 17.88 5.80 -10.42
CA CYS A 111 16.70 5.04 -10.87
C CYS A 111 15.63 4.99 -9.77
N LEU A 112 16.02 4.75 -8.52
CA LEU A 112 15.10 4.71 -7.38
C LEU A 112 14.46 6.07 -7.09
N GLU A 113 15.18 7.18 -7.26
CA GLU A 113 14.63 8.53 -7.15
C GLU A 113 13.50 8.76 -8.16
N LYS A 114 13.66 8.28 -9.40
CA LYS A 114 12.57 8.30 -10.39
C LYS A 114 11.43 7.37 -9.98
N MET A 115 11.71 6.19 -9.41
CA MET A 115 10.66 5.27 -8.95
C MET A 115 9.77 5.87 -7.87
N LEU A 116 10.35 6.64 -6.94
CA LEU A 116 9.59 7.37 -5.92
C LEU A 116 8.62 8.39 -6.50
N GLN A 117 8.78 8.81 -7.76
CA GLN A 117 7.85 9.72 -8.43
C GLN A 117 6.69 8.98 -9.11
N LEU A 118 6.76 7.65 -9.22
CA LEU A 118 5.77 6.86 -9.95
C LEU A 118 4.52 6.58 -9.10
N GLN A 119 3.35 6.91 -9.64
CA GLN A 119 2.07 6.60 -9.01
C GLN A 119 1.90 5.10 -8.73
N ILE A 120 2.31 4.24 -9.66
CA ILE A 120 2.23 2.78 -9.50
C ILE A 120 3.08 2.28 -8.31
N PHE A 121 4.20 2.96 -8.01
CA PHE A 121 5.05 2.61 -6.88
C PHE A 121 4.43 3.08 -5.57
N HIS A 122 3.84 4.28 -5.54
CA HIS A 122 3.07 4.74 -4.37
C HIS A 122 1.93 3.79 -4.02
N GLN A 123 1.15 3.35 -5.02
CA GLN A 123 0.06 2.38 -4.80
C GLN A 123 0.57 1.04 -4.29
N PHE A 124 1.72 0.58 -4.79
CA PHE A 124 2.38 -0.61 -4.27
C PHE A 124 2.71 -0.46 -2.78
N ILE A 125 3.41 0.62 -2.39
CA ILE A 125 3.78 0.87 -0.99
C ILE A 125 2.54 1.02 -0.10
N GLU A 126 1.54 1.79 -0.53
CA GLU A 126 0.29 1.98 0.22
C GLU A 126 -0.43 0.65 0.47
N GLY A 127 -0.53 -0.20 -0.55
CA GLY A 127 -1.10 -1.54 -0.43
C GLY A 127 -0.33 -2.42 0.57
N ARG A 128 1.00 -2.37 0.56
CA ARG A 128 1.84 -3.08 1.54
C ARG A 128 1.62 -2.58 2.95
N LEU A 129 1.59 -1.26 3.15
CA LEU A 129 1.35 -0.64 4.45
C LEU A 129 -0.05 -0.96 4.97
N GLN A 130 -1.07 -1.00 4.12
CA GLN A 130 -2.44 -1.34 4.50
C GLN A 130 -2.53 -2.76 5.07
N ILE A 131 -1.89 -3.73 4.39
CA ILE A 131 -1.88 -5.13 4.83
C ILE A 131 -1.14 -5.27 6.17
N LEU A 132 0.05 -4.67 6.30
CA LEU A 132 0.86 -4.75 7.52
C LEU A 132 0.19 -4.07 8.71
N ASN A 133 -0.38 -2.88 8.51
CA ASN A 133 -1.09 -2.16 9.58
C ASN A 133 -2.41 -2.84 9.98
N ALA A 134 -2.95 -3.74 9.15
CA ALA A 134 -4.06 -4.61 9.54
C ALA A 134 -3.60 -5.86 10.34
N GLY A 135 -2.30 -5.96 10.66
CA GLY A 135 -1.70 -7.10 11.37
C GLY A 135 -1.57 -8.37 10.54
N LYS A 136 -1.70 -8.25 9.20
CA LYS A 136 -1.52 -9.35 8.25
C LYS A 136 -0.09 -9.37 7.71
N VAL A 137 0.28 -10.43 7.00
CA VAL A 137 1.62 -10.59 6.39
C VAL A 137 1.45 -10.56 4.87
N ASN A 138 2.34 -9.84 4.18
CA ASN A 138 2.44 -9.96 2.72
C ASN A 138 3.05 -11.32 2.37
N ASN A 139 2.33 -12.12 1.57
CA ASN A 139 2.76 -13.48 1.19
C ASN A 139 2.43 -13.81 -0.27
N ASP A 140 2.54 -12.81 -1.16
CA ASP A 140 2.38 -13.03 -2.59
C ASP A 140 3.70 -13.45 -3.27
N ILE A 141 3.63 -13.68 -4.57
CA ILE A 141 4.76 -14.17 -5.39
C ILE A 141 5.94 -13.19 -5.32
N PHE A 142 5.69 -11.88 -5.23
CA PHE A 142 6.76 -10.89 -5.07
C PHE A 142 7.47 -11.07 -3.73
N GLU A 143 6.73 -11.23 -2.64
CA GLU A 143 7.33 -11.45 -1.32
C GLU A 143 8.10 -12.77 -1.20
N LEU A 144 7.66 -13.81 -1.92
CA LEU A 144 8.38 -15.07 -2.04
C LEU A 144 9.71 -14.88 -2.77
N GLU A 145 9.71 -14.16 -3.89
CA GLU A 145 10.94 -13.89 -4.64
C GLU A 145 11.90 -12.97 -3.87
N VAL A 146 11.38 -11.97 -3.12
CA VAL A 146 12.19 -11.17 -2.18
C VAL A 146 12.88 -12.07 -1.16
N ASN A 147 12.15 -13.04 -0.58
CA ASN A 147 12.70 -13.99 0.40
C ASN A 147 13.87 -14.80 -0.16
N MET A 148 13.81 -15.18 -1.44
CA MET A 148 14.86 -15.94 -2.12
C MET A 148 16.06 -15.06 -2.53
N PHE A 149 15.84 -13.77 -2.73
CA PHE A 149 16.85 -12.84 -3.24
C PHE A 149 17.83 -12.34 -2.15
N ASP A 150 17.36 -12.10 -0.93
CA ASP A 150 18.18 -11.53 0.16
C ASP A 150 17.89 -12.20 1.52
N ASP A 151 18.48 -13.38 1.75
CA ASP A 151 18.14 -14.21 2.91
C ASP A 151 18.49 -13.56 4.27
N SER A 152 19.40 -12.58 4.30
CA SER A 152 19.85 -11.93 5.53
C SER A 152 18.93 -10.80 6.00
N SER A 153 18.59 -9.84 5.13
CA SER A 153 17.69 -8.73 5.45
C SER A 153 16.26 -9.22 5.76
N ASN A 154 15.85 -10.30 5.10
CA ASN A 154 14.51 -10.88 5.26
C ASN A 154 14.30 -11.55 6.62
N LYS A 155 15.32 -12.22 7.17
CA LYS A 155 15.25 -12.81 8.51
C LYS A 155 15.08 -11.70 9.56
N GLN A 156 15.83 -10.61 9.42
CA GLN A 156 15.75 -9.45 10.30
C GLN A 156 14.37 -8.78 10.24
N PHE A 157 13.84 -8.51 9.04
CA PHE A 157 12.51 -7.90 8.89
C PHE A 157 11.41 -8.77 9.52
N LYS A 158 11.41 -10.09 9.24
CA LYS A 158 10.42 -11.02 9.80
C LYS A 158 10.48 -11.07 11.33
N GLN A 159 11.68 -11.02 11.93
CA GLN A 159 11.84 -10.98 13.38
C GLN A 159 11.31 -9.67 13.97
N HIS A 160 11.69 -8.52 13.41
CA HIS A 160 11.21 -7.21 13.86
C HIS A 160 9.68 -7.08 13.76
N TYR A 161 9.08 -7.55 12.66
CA TYR A 161 7.63 -7.52 12.50
C TYR A 161 6.91 -8.45 13.48
N LYS A 162 7.44 -9.66 13.73
CA LYS A 162 6.89 -10.55 14.77
C LYS A 162 6.96 -9.94 16.16
N TYR A 163 8.06 -9.26 16.49
CA TYR A 163 8.21 -8.54 17.75
C TYR A 163 7.21 -7.39 17.86
N TRP A 164 7.08 -6.57 16.82
CA TRP A 164 6.10 -5.48 16.75
C TRP A 164 4.66 -6.01 16.95
N LEU A 165 4.28 -7.07 16.24
CA LEU A 165 2.96 -7.71 16.41
C LEU A 165 2.72 -8.24 17.83
N ALA A 166 3.73 -8.88 18.43
CA ALA A 166 3.61 -9.42 19.79
C ALA A 166 3.37 -8.32 20.81
N ASN A 167 4.05 -7.18 20.69
CA ASN A 167 3.86 -6.05 21.60
C ASN A 167 2.55 -5.31 21.32
N MET A 168 2.15 -5.17 20.05
CA MET A 168 0.82 -4.64 19.70
C MET A 168 -0.32 -5.47 20.27
N LYS A 169 -0.19 -6.81 20.32
CA LYS A 169 -1.20 -7.68 20.94
C LYS A 169 -1.21 -7.59 22.47
N LYS A 170 -0.04 -7.42 23.09
CA LYS A 170 0.10 -7.28 24.55
C LYS A 170 -0.41 -5.92 25.05
N GLU A 171 -0.21 -4.85 24.30
CA GLU A 171 -0.62 -3.48 24.66
C GLU A 171 -1.98 -3.06 24.04
N GLY A 172 -2.46 -3.80 23.04
CA GLY A 172 -3.68 -3.52 22.26
C GLY A 172 -5.00 -3.70 23.01
N GLY A 173 -5.00 -4.28 24.22
CA GLY A 173 -6.17 -4.28 25.11
C GLY A 173 -6.47 -2.91 25.72
N ALA A 174 -5.45 -2.05 25.85
CA ALA A 174 -5.56 -0.74 26.48
C ALA A 174 -5.51 0.43 25.47
N LEU A 175 -4.73 0.29 24.39
CA LEU A 175 -4.45 1.40 23.45
C LEU A 175 -5.52 1.63 22.36
N LEU A 176 -6.31 0.61 22.01
CA LEU A 176 -7.43 0.76 21.06
C LEU A 176 -8.52 1.72 21.57
N LYS A 177 -8.65 1.87 22.90
CA LYS A 177 -9.55 2.86 23.51
C LYS A 177 -8.99 4.29 23.42
N THR A 178 -7.67 4.44 23.49
CA THR A 178 -7.01 5.76 23.50
C THR A 178 -7.01 6.41 22.12
N MET A 179 -6.91 5.62 21.03
CA MET A 179 -6.97 6.17 19.67
C MET A 179 -8.39 6.52 19.19
N LYS A 180 -9.45 5.96 19.78
CA LYS A 180 -10.82 6.46 19.59
C LYS A 180 -11.13 7.73 20.41
N SER A 181 -10.35 8.00 21.46
CA SER A 181 -10.57 9.11 22.39
C SER A 181 -9.86 10.42 22.00
N LYS A 182 -8.87 10.37 21.11
CA LYS A 182 -8.15 11.57 20.60
C LYS A 182 -8.63 12.09 19.25
N ALA A 183 -9.86 11.75 18.82
CA ALA A 183 -10.58 12.57 17.86
C ALA A 183 -11.25 13.72 18.64
N ASN A 184 -10.71 14.93 18.49
CA ASN A 184 -11.27 16.17 19.03
C ASN A 184 -12.81 16.23 18.82
N PRO A 185 -13.65 16.42 19.86
CA PRO A 185 -15.11 16.55 19.69
C PRO A 185 -15.54 17.81 18.91
N ALA A 186 -14.60 18.69 18.53
CA ALA A 186 -14.89 20.03 18.04
C ALA A 186 -14.89 20.22 16.50
N VAL A 187 -14.97 19.18 15.67
CA VAL A 187 -15.03 19.34 14.19
C VAL A 187 -16.29 18.82 13.51
N ARG A 188 -17.37 18.57 14.28
CA ARG A 188 -18.66 18.14 13.71
C ARG A 188 -19.67 19.26 13.44
N ASN A 189 -19.25 20.53 13.43
CA ASN A 189 -20.10 21.66 13.01
C ASN A 189 -19.26 22.72 12.29
N ALA A 190 -19.05 22.56 10.98
CA ALA A 190 -18.76 23.68 10.06
C ALA A 190 -18.76 23.20 8.59
N TYR A 191 -19.89 22.65 8.15
CA TYR A 191 -20.27 22.69 6.74
C TYR A 191 -21.66 23.30 6.65
N LYS A 192 -21.72 24.63 6.71
CA LYS A 192 -22.68 25.43 5.94
C LYS A 192 -22.31 26.91 6.02
N ASN A 193 -22.07 27.44 4.82
CA ASN A 193 -22.30 28.80 4.37
C ASN A 193 -21.11 29.77 4.36
N HIS A 194 -20.83 30.15 3.12
CA HIS A 194 -19.93 31.18 2.62
C HIS A 194 -20.26 32.60 3.09
N CYS A 195 -19.23 33.45 2.94
CA CYS A 195 -19.25 34.90 2.70
C CYS A 195 -19.79 35.83 3.78
N SER A 196 -18.81 36.44 4.48
CA SER A 196 -18.61 37.88 4.67
C SER A 196 -19.81 38.83 4.80
N THR A 197 -19.80 39.52 5.96
CA THR A 197 -20.15 40.92 6.20
C THR A 197 -21.55 41.40 5.77
N ASP A 198 -22.43 41.68 6.72
CA ASP A 198 -22.58 43.05 7.25
C ASP A 198 -23.43 43.05 8.55
N SER A 199 -23.26 44.15 9.28
CA SER A 199 -23.81 44.68 10.52
C SER A 199 -25.30 44.45 10.90
N GLY A 200 -25.56 44.56 12.22
CA GLY A 200 -26.81 45.13 12.76
C GLY A 200 -27.68 44.25 13.68
N GLU A 201 -27.58 44.52 14.98
CA GLU A 201 -28.64 44.56 16.02
C GLU A 201 -29.66 43.41 16.20
N GLY A 202 -29.89 43.01 17.46
CA GLY A 202 -31.11 42.30 17.85
C GLY A 202 -31.03 41.50 19.15
N GLN A 203 -31.84 41.90 20.13
CA GLN A 203 -31.92 41.46 21.53
C GLN A 203 -32.52 40.06 21.78
N GLY A 204 -32.37 39.57 23.03
CA GLY A 204 -33.22 38.54 23.66
C GLY A 204 -32.42 37.32 24.17
N GLN A 205 -31.82 37.33 25.38
CA GLN A 205 -32.45 36.99 26.66
C GLN A 205 -33.50 35.85 26.59
N GLU A 206 -33.13 34.63 27.00
CA GLU A 206 -33.79 33.97 28.13
C GLU A 206 -32.94 32.81 28.68
N SER A 207 -32.66 32.93 29.97
CA SER A 207 -32.05 31.97 30.89
C SER A 207 -33.14 31.17 31.60
N ILE A 208 -32.88 29.90 31.99
CA ILE A 208 -33.38 29.21 33.20
C ILE A 208 -32.66 27.83 33.28
N GLN A 209 -31.69 27.63 34.19
CA GLN A 209 -31.79 27.07 35.56
C GLN A 209 -31.96 25.52 35.56
N GLN A 210 -30.90 24.73 35.86
CA GLN A 210 -30.62 23.98 37.12
C GLN A 210 -31.74 22.97 37.55
N HIS A 211 -31.55 21.78 38.11
CA HIS A 211 -30.46 20.91 38.58
C HIS A 211 -31.11 19.51 38.93
N PRO A 212 -30.42 18.50 39.51
CA PRO A 212 -30.64 17.07 39.27
C PRO A 212 -31.49 16.35 40.33
N GLY A 213 -31.89 15.11 40.06
CA GLY A 213 -32.49 14.21 41.03
C GLY A 213 -32.22 12.74 40.72
N GLN A 214 -31.53 12.07 41.64
CA GLN A 214 -31.36 10.61 41.72
C GLN A 214 -32.70 9.89 41.97
N VAL A 215 -32.78 8.59 41.66
CA VAL A 215 -33.04 7.50 42.64
C VAL A 215 -33.17 6.14 41.91
N CYS A 216 -32.51 5.13 42.49
CA CYS A 216 -32.51 3.72 42.13
C CYS A 216 -33.84 3.02 42.45
N ARG A 217 -34.17 1.91 41.75
CA ARG A 217 -34.62 0.65 42.37
C ARG A 217 -34.70 -0.52 41.39
N ASP A 218 -34.52 -1.68 41.99
CA ASP A 218 -34.30 -3.02 41.45
C ASP A 218 -35.54 -3.70 40.83
N ALA A 219 -35.33 -4.76 40.05
CA ALA A 219 -36.11 -6.01 40.16
C ALA A 219 -35.51 -7.16 39.32
N GLU A 220 -35.54 -8.34 39.93
CA GLU A 220 -35.00 -9.65 39.55
C GLU A 220 -35.87 -10.45 38.56
N GLY A 221 -35.32 -11.58 38.07
CA GLY A 221 -36.07 -12.74 37.56
C GLY A 221 -35.26 -13.57 36.53
N HIS A 222 -34.49 -14.60 36.93
CA HIS A 222 -34.85 -16.05 36.92
C HIS A 222 -35.57 -16.52 35.63
N ALA A 223 -35.32 -17.66 34.97
CA ALA A 223 -34.39 -18.78 35.03
C ALA A 223 -34.71 -19.70 33.82
N ARG A 224 -33.77 -20.55 33.36
CA ARG A 224 -33.91 -22.03 33.24
C ARG A 224 -32.94 -22.67 32.25
N ARG A 225 -32.50 -23.86 32.68
CA ARG A 225 -31.63 -24.87 32.06
C ARG A 225 -32.38 -25.80 31.10
N HIS A 226 -31.56 -26.66 30.45
CA HIS A 226 -31.78 -27.99 29.83
C HIS A 226 -31.64 -27.95 28.30
N GLY A 227 -30.93 -28.85 27.62
CA GLY A 227 -30.27 -30.09 28.02
C GLY A 227 -29.44 -30.68 26.86
N ILE A 228 -28.62 -31.67 27.20
CA ILE A 228 -27.71 -32.49 26.38
C ILE A 228 -28.51 -33.53 25.56
N VAL A 229 -28.09 -33.85 24.33
CA VAL A 229 -28.17 -35.20 23.72
C VAL A 229 -27.01 -35.40 22.73
N GLU A 230 -26.28 -36.52 22.91
CA GLU A 230 -25.30 -37.11 21.99
C GLU A 230 -25.96 -37.68 20.73
N GLU A 231 -25.23 -37.78 19.61
CA GLU A 231 -25.18 -39.04 18.85
C GLU A 231 -24.01 -39.02 17.85
N GLY A 232 -23.27 -40.13 17.80
CA GLY A 232 -22.20 -40.39 16.84
C GLY A 232 -22.66 -41.30 15.69
N HIS A 233 -21.93 -41.25 14.57
CA HIS A 233 -21.78 -42.36 13.63
C HIS A 233 -20.69 -42.07 12.58
N GLU A 234 -19.57 -42.80 12.66
CA GLU A 234 -18.83 -43.37 11.51
C GLU A 234 -19.56 -44.67 11.10
N PRO A 235 -19.23 -45.42 10.00
CA PRO A 235 -18.02 -45.37 9.17
C PRO A 235 -18.23 -45.53 7.65
N ALA A 236 -17.16 -45.29 6.88
CA ALA A 236 -16.65 -46.13 5.78
C ALA A 236 -15.41 -45.48 5.14
#